data_AF-A0A7X0JY78-F1
#
_entry.id   AF-A0A7X0JY78-F1
#
_cell.length_a   1.000
_cell.length_b   1.000
_cell.length_c   1.000
_cell.angle_alpha   90.00
_cell.angle_beta   90.00
_cell.angle_gamma   90.00
#
_symmetry.space_group_name_H-M   'P 1'
#
loop_
_entity.id
_entity.type
_entity.pdbx_description
1 polymer ?
#
loop_
_entity_poly.entity_id
_entity_poly.type
_entity_poly.pdbx_seq_one_letter_code
_entity_poly.pdbx_strand_id
1 'polypeptide(L)' 'MKIVTSRLFCLLSLPLVLAACTQQDVYEISQENARKACEKEPPAMQDQCREQYRQSYAEYQRDREELLKDDK' A
#
# COMPACT_ATOMS: atom_id res chain seq x y z
N MET A 1 34.21 22.08 6.25
CA MET A 1 34.13 20.89 5.36
C MET A 1 33.29 19.75 5.92
N LYS A 2 33.42 19.34 7.19
CA LYS A 2 32.62 18.24 7.80
C LYS A 2 31.09 18.40 7.66
N ILE A 3 30.60 19.64 7.72
CA ILE A 3 29.18 19.98 7.63
C ILE A 3 28.64 19.83 6.19
N VAL A 4 29.46 20.13 5.18
CA VAL A 4 29.08 20.03 3.77
C VAL A 4 29.03 18.57 3.33
N THR A 5 30.02 17.77 3.73
CA THR A 5 30.04 16.33 3.47
C THR A 5 28.93 15.56 4.18
N SER A 6 28.55 15.96 5.41
CA SER A 6 27.42 15.36 6.14
C SER A 6 26.06 15.67 5.50
N ARG A 7 25.84 16.91 5.01
CA ARG A 7 24.61 17.25 4.28
C ARG A 7 24.51 16.54 2.93
N LEU A 8 25.63 16.40 2.22
CA LEU A 8 25.70 15.63 0.97
C LEU A 8 25.37 14.15 1.19
N PHE A 9 25.83 13.58 2.32
CA PHE A 9 25.55 12.19 2.69
C PHE A 9 24.08 11.95 3.05
N CYS A 10 23.42 12.88 3.77
CA CYS A 10 21.97 12.81 4.00
C CYS A 10 21.15 12.94 2.71
N LEU A 11 21.56 13.82 1.79
CA LEU A 11 20.86 14.00 0.52
C LEU A 11 20.99 12.77 -0.39
N LEU A 12 22.13 12.09 -0.37
CA LEU A 12 22.38 10.90 -1.19
C LEU A 12 21.71 9.63 -0.66
N SER A 13 21.45 9.54 0.65
CA SER A 13 20.82 8.38 1.29
C SER A 13 19.29 8.41 1.25
N LEU A 14 18.68 9.59 1.05
CA LEU A 14 17.23 9.78 0.98
C LEU A 14 16.50 8.87 -0.07
N PRO A 15 16.98 8.72 -1.32
CA PRO A 15 16.31 7.85 -2.29
C PRO A 15 16.39 6.35 -1.95
N LEU A 16 17.43 5.91 -1.22
CA LEU A 16 17.56 4.50 -0.82
C LEU A 16 16.48 4.12 0.21
N VAL A 17 16.06 5.06 1.05
CA VAL A 17 14.99 4.84 2.04
C VAL A 17 13.62 4.77 1.36
N LEU A 18 13.40 5.55 0.30
CA LEU A 18 12.14 5.52 -0.46
C LEU A 18 11.93 4.21 -1.25
N ALA A 19 13.02 3.52 -1.60
CA ALA A 19 12.95 2.23 -2.29
C ALA A 19 12.60 1.04 -1.37
N ALA A 20 12.53 1.26 -0.05
CA ALA A 20 12.24 0.20 0.92
C ALA A 20 10.74 -0.15 1.02
N CYS A 21 9.84 0.70 0.53
CA CYS A 21 8.41 0.40 0.51
C CYS A 21 8.09 -0.52 -0.68
N THR A 22 7.64 -1.74 -0.42
CA THR A 22 7.17 -2.62 -1.49
C THR A 22 5.73 -2.28 -1.88
N GLN A 23 5.31 -2.67 -3.10
CA GLN A 23 3.91 -2.51 -3.52
C GLN A 23 2.96 -3.33 -2.63
N GLN A 24 3.43 -4.45 -2.09
CA GLN A 24 2.67 -5.27 -1.17
C GLN A 24 2.41 -4.52 0.15
N ASP A 25 3.44 -3.91 0.75
CA ASP A 25 3.29 -3.18 2.01
C ASP A 25 2.30 -2.02 1.87
N VAL A 26 2.39 -1.27 0.76
CA VAL A 26 1.47 -0.16 0.47
C VAL A 26 0.04 -0.67 0.33
N TYR A 27 -0.16 -1.79 -0.36
CA TYR A 27 -1.48 -2.41 -0.53
C TYR A 27 -2.05 -2.88 0.81
N GLU A 28 -1.26 -3.60 1.61
CA GLU A 28 -1.71 -4.15 2.89
C GLU A 28 -2.09 -3.04 3.88
N ILE A 29 -1.29 -1.98 3.97
CA ILE A 29 -1.59 -0.82 4.82
C ILE A 29 -2.88 -0.12 4.34
N SER A 30 -3.07 0.01 3.02
CA SER A 30 -4.28 0.60 2.46
C SER A 30 -5.52 -0.22 2.82
N GLN A 31 -5.46 -1.54 2.63
CA GLN A 31 -6.54 -2.47 2.99
C GLN A 31 -6.84 -2.43 4.49
N GLU A 32 -5.81 -2.41 5.34
CA GLU A 32 -5.98 -2.34 6.79
C GLU A 32 -6.67 -1.04 7.21
N ASN A 33 -6.26 0.09 6.65
CA ASN A 33 -6.89 1.38 6.93
C ASN A 33 -8.35 1.42 6.50
N ALA A 34 -8.68 0.82 5.35
CA ALA A 34 -10.04 0.70 4.88
C ALA A 34 -10.91 -0.17 5.80
N ARG A 35 -10.39 -1.32 6.24
CA ARG A 35 -11.07 -2.17 7.24
C ARG A 35 -11.33 -1.44 8.56
N LYS A 36 -10.36 -0.65 9.04
CA LYS A 36 -10.54 0.20 10.23
C LYS A 36 -11.58 1.29 10.03
N ALA A 37 -11.71 1.82 8.82
CA ALA A 37 -12.74 2.81 8.51
C ALA A 37 -14.16 2.24 8.61
N CYS A 38 -14.34 0.93 8.41
CA CYS A 38 -15.63 0.26 8.56
C CYS A 38 -16.22 0.37 9.97
N GLU A 39 -15.42 0.65 11.01
CA GLU A 39 -15.93 0.90 12.36
C GLU A 39 -16.81 2.16 12.44
N LYS A 40 -16.73 3.04 11.44
CA LYS A 40 -17.57 4.24 11.31
C LYS A 40 -18.92 3.95 10.65
N GLU A 41 -19.08 2.80 10.02
CA GLU A 41 -20.34 2.39 9.41
C GLU A 41 -21.36 1.95 10.48
N PRO A 42 -22.68 2.04 10.20
CA PRO A 42 -23.71 1.49 11.08
C PRO A 42 -23.43 0.02 11.41
N PRO A 43 -23.69 -0.47 12.64
CA PRO A 43 -23.37 -1.84 13.04
C PRO A 43 -23.85 -2.93 12.08
N ALA A 44 -25.02 -2.75 11.47
CA ALA A 44 -25.59 -3.68 10.50
C ALA A 44 -24.81 -3.79 9.18
N MET A 45 -23.97 -2.80 8.86
CA MET A 45 -23.23 -2.70 7.59
C MET A 45 -21.73 -2.98 7.74
N GLN A 46 -21.21 -3.09 8.97
CA GLN A 46 -19.78 -3.22 9.20
C GLN A 46 -19.18 -4.48 8.59
N ASP A 47 -19.88 -5.62 8.70
CA ASP A 47 -19.42 -6.88 8.09
C ASP A 47 -19.40 -6.80 6.56
N GLN A 48 -20.44 -6.22 5.97
CA GLN A 48 -20.51 -6.01 4.52
C GLN A 48 -19.41 -5.05 4.04
N CYS A 49 -19.07 -4.02 4.82
CA CYS A 49 -17.97 -3.12 4.52
C CYS A 49 -16.62 -3.87 4.56
N ARG A 50 -16.36 -4.65 5.61
CA ARG A 50 -15.10 -5.41 5.76
C ARG A 50 -14.90 -6.44 4.65
N GLU A 51 -15.98 -7.03 4.15
CA GLU A 51 -15.96 -8.01 3.07
C GLU A 51 -15.36 -7.45 1.77
N GLN A 52 -15.48 -6.14 1.52
CA GLN A 52 -14.91 -5.49 0.32
C GLN A 52 -13.37 -5.44 0.35
N TYR A 53 -12.77 -5.59 1.53
CA TYR A 53 -11.33 -5.41 1.77
C TYR A 53 -10.64 -6.72 2.20
N ARG A 54 -11.19 -7.87 1.77
CA ARG A 54 -10.68 -9.21 2.08
C ARG A 54 -9.68 -9.76 1.07
N GLN A 55 -9.60 -9.16 -0.12
CA GLN A 55 -8.74 -9.63 -1.20
C GLN A 55 -7.27 -9.57 -0.76
N SER A 56 -6.55 -10.68 -0.94
CA SER A 56 -5.12 -10.74 -0.69
C SER A 56 -4.34 -10.02 -1.80
N TYR A 57 -3.12 -9.58 -1.50
CA TYR A 57 -2.26 -8.96 -2.49
C TYR A 57 -1.99 -9.88 -3.70
N ALA A 58 -1.84 -11.18 -3.47
CA ALA A 58 -1.64 -12.16 -4.52
C ALA A 58 -2.87 -12.30 -5.45
N GLU A 59 -4.08 -12.31 -4.89
CA GLU A 59 -5.33 -12.27 -5.68
C GLU A 59 -5.43 -10.99 -6.50
N TYR A 60 -5.20 -9.84 -5.86
CA TYR A 60 -5.20 -8.54 -6.54
C TYR A 60 -4.24 -8.50 -7.74
N GLN A 61 -3.02 -9.02 -7.58
CA GLN A 61 -2.05 -9.03 -8.68
C GLN A 61 -2.48 -9.94 -9.83
N ARG A 62 -3.03 -11.13 -9.54
CA ARG A 62 -3.57 -12.00 -10.60
C ARG A 62 -4.71 -11.34 -11.36
N ASP A 63 -5.70 -10.81 -10.63
CA ASP A 63 -6.87 -10.16 -11.24
C ASP A 63 -6.44 -8.94 -12.08
N ARG A 64 -5.46 -8.17 -11.59
CA ARG A 64 -4.87 -7.05 -12.32
C ARG A 64 -4.17 -7.50 -13.61
N GLU A 65 -3.41 -8.59 -13.56
CA GLU A 65 -2.73 -9.13 -14.75
C GLU A 65 -3.69 -9.69 -15.79
N GLU A 66 -4.80 -10.28 -15.37
CA GLU A 66 -5.86 -10.76 -16.26
C GLU A 66 -6.53 -9.59 -16.99
N LEU A 67 -6.91 -8.53 -16.27
CA LEU A 67 -7.47 -7.31 -16.88
C LEU A 67 -6.53 -6.68 -17.93
N LEU A 68 -5.21 -6.70 -17.69
CA LEU A 68 -4.23 -6.16 -18.63
C LEU A 68 -4.00 -7.05 -19.87
N LYS A 69 -4.40 -8.33 -19.82
CA LYS A 69 -4.35 -9.25 -20.96
C LYS A 69 -5.60 -9.12 -21.83
N ASP A 70 -6.76 -8.89 -21.22
CA ASP A 70 -8.04 -8.77 -21.92
C ASP A 70 -8.19 -7.42 -22.66
N ASP A 71 -7.45 -6.39 -22.26
CA ASP A 71 -7.44 -5.06 -22.89
C ASP A 71 -6.48 -4.96 -24.12
N LYS A 72 -5.99 -6.11 -24.62
CA LYS A 72 -5.07 -6.24 -25.77
C LYS A 72 -5.70 -6.96 -26.95
#